data_AF-A0A2T6FG41-F1
#
_entry.id   AF-A0A2T6FG41-F1
#
_cell.length_a   1.000
_cell.length_b   1.000
_cell.length_c   1.000
_cell.angle_alpha   90.00
_cell.angle_beta   90.00
_cell.angle_gamma   90.00
#
_symmetry.space_group_name_H-M   'P 1'
#
loop_
_entity.id
_entity.type
_entity.pdbx_description
1 polymer ?
#
loop_
_entity_poly.entity_id
_entity_poly.type
_entity_poly.pdbx_seq_one_letter_code
_entity_poly.pdbx_strand_id
1 'polypeptide(L)'
;MKLYCTKDEVSINGSVLELQEIKSKIEAMKEGDLIQLQFDTTGNTQGFDILESTMIIRAGSGPSYTSYQKGIGITFTGGIESLKAFASLFNFEEESELGCHYHWDDACDSNYVASGTLPITVAVS
;
A
#
# COMPACT_ATOMS: atom_id res chain seq x y z
N MET A 1 -5.57 -0.72 11.70
CA MET A 1 -4.54 -0.63 10.64
C MET A 1 -3.67 0.62 10.79
N LYS A 2 -2.37 0.51 10.49
CA LYS A 2 -1.34 1.55 10.58
C LYS A 2 -0.58 1.70 9.27
N LEU A 3 -0.15 2.92 8.97
CA LEU A 3 0.70 3.25 7.83
C LEU A 3 1.98 3.88 8.36
N TYR A 4 3.05 3.11 8.36
CA TYR A 4 4.36 3.60 8.78
C TYR A 4 5.13 4.12 7.56
N CYS A 5 5.82 5.25 7.74
CA CYS A 5 6.56 5.90 6.66
C CYS A 5 7.94 6.32 7.15
N THR A 6 8.95 6.04 6.33
CA THR A 6 10.22 6.77 6.34
C THR A 6 10.37 7.53 5.02
N LYS A 7 11.46 8.26 4.85
CA LYS A 7 11.81 8.82 3.53
C LYS A 7 12.12 7.77 2.45
N ASP A 8 12.42 6.53 2.85
CA ASP A 8 12.95 5.48 1.97
C ASP A 8 11.99 4.29 1.80
N GLU A 9 10.95 4.15 2.64
CA GLU A 9 10.00 3.03 2.57
C GLU A 9 8.64 3.34 3.23
N VAL A 10 7.64 2.52 2.88
CA VAL A 10 6.29 2.54 3.45
C VAL A 10 5.91 1.15 3.94
N SER A 11 5.23 1.06 5.08
CA SER A 11 4.71 -0.20 5.60
C SER A 11 3.23 -0.10 5.99
N ILE A 12 2.39 -0.91 5.36
CA ILE A 12 0.96 -1.04 5.67
C ILE A 12 0.78 -2.24 6.59
N ASN A 13 0.28 -2.00 7.80
CA ASN A 13 0.14 -3.04 8.83
C ASN A 13 -1.29 -3.11 9.32
N GLY A 14 -1.90 -4.30 9.29
CA GLY A 14 -3.25 -4.50 9.80
C GLY A 14 -3.56 -5.97 10.03
N SER A 15 -4.75 -6.22 10.55
CA SER A 15 -5.30 -7.57 10.61
C SER A 15 -5.59 -8.10 9.20
N VAL A 16 -5.65 -9.43 9.04
CA VAL A 16 -5.98 -10.07 7.76
C VAL A 16 -7.26 -9.50 7.15
N LEU A 17 -8.30 -9.32 7.98
CA LEU A 17 -9.58 -8.75 7.54
C LEU A 17 -9.43 -7.33 6.98
N GLU A 18 -8.73 -6.44 7.70
CA GLU A 18 -8.49 -5.06 7.24
C GLU A 18 -7.71 -5.02 5.91
N LEU A 19 -6.73 -5.91 5.75
CA LEU A 19 -5.94 -6.01 4.53
C LEU A 19 -6.78 -6.53 3.35
N GLN A 20 -7.58 -7.58 3.57
CA GLN A 20 -8.52 -8.09 2.56
C GLN A 20 -9.61 -7.07 2.18
N GLU A 21 -10.02 -6.18 3.09
CA GLU A 21 -10.88 -5.05 2.74
C GLU A 21 -10.20 -4.05 1.80
N ILE A 22 -8.91 -3.76 1.99
CA ILE A 22 -8.13 -2.95 1.04
C ILE A 22 -8.05 -3.64 -0.32
N LYS A 23 -7.73 -4.94 -0.34
CA LYS A 23 -7.70 -5.74 -1.57
C LYS A 23 -8.99 -5.54 -2.36
N SER A 24 -10.13 -5.77 -1.72
CA SER A 24 -11.46 -5.68 -2.34
C SER A 24 -11.74 -4.28 -2.90
N LYS A 25 -11.32 -3.22 -2.18
CA LYS A 25 -11.46 -1.84 -2.66
C LYS A 25 -10.63 -1.57 -3.91
N ILE A 26 -9.39 -2.04 -3.96
CA ILE A 26 -8.50 -1.86 -5.11
C ILE A 26 -8.99 -2.68 -6.31
N GLU A 27 -9.39 -3.94 -6.11
CA GLU A 27 -9.91 -4.81 -7.18
C GLU A 27 -11.19 -4.27 -7.82
N ALA A 28 -11.99 -3.53 -7.07
CA ALA A 28 -13.21 -2.89 -7.55
C ALA A 28 -12.97 -1.59 -8.35
N MET A 29 -11.74 -1.05 -8.35
CA MET A 29 -11.42 0.21 -9.02
C MET A 29 -11.53 0.09 -10.55
N LYS A 30 -11.98 1.19 -11.16
CA LYS A 30 -12.04 1.43 -12.61
C LYS A 30 -11.13 2.59 -12.98
N GLU A 31 -10.84 2.72 -14.27
CA GLU A 31 -10.00 3.80 -14.78
C GLU A 31 -10.55 5.17 -14.37
N GLY A 32 -9.69 6.02 -13.80
CA GLY A 32 -10.07 7.34 -13.27
C GLY A 32 -10.55 7.33 -11.82
N ASP A 33 -10.75 6.16 -11.20
CA ASP A 33 -11.15 6.09 -9.80
C ASP A 33 -10.04 6.56 -8.85
N LEU A 34 -10.48 7.07 -7.70
CA LEU A 34 -9.64 7.46 -6.58
C LEU A 34 -10.24 6.92 -5.30
N ILE A 35 -9.42 6.24 -4.49
CA ILE A 35 -9.78 5.86 -3.12
C ILE A 35 -8.80 6.48 -2.14
N GLN A 36 -9.33 6.89 -0.99
CA GLN A 36 -8.54 7.41 0.12
C GLN A 36 -8.67 6.45 1.31
N LEU A 37 -7.57 5.86 1.71
CA LEU A 37 -7.45 5.00 2.87
C LEU A 37 -7.04 5.83 4.09
N GLN A 38 -7.63 5.52 5.24
CA GLN A 38 -7.39 6.20 6.51
C GLN A 38 -6.74 5.23 7.48
N PHE A 39 -5.76 5.72 8.25
CA PHE A 39 -4.96 4.92 9.16
C PHE A 39 -4.92 5.53 10.56
N ASP A 40 -4.78 4.67 11.56
CA ASP A 40 -4.63 5.09 12.95
C ASP A 40 -3.20 5.63 13.20
N THR A 41 -3.13 6.88 13.64
CA THR A 41 -1.87 7.58 13.95
C THR A 41 -1.52 7.59 15.44
N THR A 42 -2.25 6.86 16.27
CA THR A 42 -1.93 6.76 17.71
C THR A 42 -0.83 5.73 17.98
N GLY A 43 -0.14 5.84 19.11
CA GLY A 43 0.87 4.88 19.54
C GLY A 43 2.29 5.20 19.06
N ASN A 44 3.11 4.15 18.90
CA ASN A 44 4.54 4.25 18.60
C ASN A 44 4.79 3.98 17.09
N THR A 45 5.74 4.70 16.50
CA THR A 45 6.15 4.54 15.09
C THR A 45 7.01 3.29 14.83
N GLN A 46 7.36 2.52 15.86
CA GLN A 46 8.13 1.27 15.74
C GLN A 46 9.47 1.41 14.99
N GLY A 47 10.12 2.57 15.13
CA GLY A 47 11.40 2.87 14.47
C GLY A 47 11.27 3.58 13.12
N PHE A 48 10.04 3.75 12.61
CA PHE A 48 9.77 4.64 11.48
C PHE A 48 9.74 6.11 11.90
N ASP A 49 9.83 7.00 10.91
CA ASP A 49 9.80 8.44 11.15
C ASP A 49 8.40 8.91 11.55
N ILE A 50 7.36 8.43 10.86
CA ILE A 50 5.99 8.96 10.96
C ILE A 50 4.95 7.83 10.86
N LEU A 51 3.86 7.96 11.63
CA LEU A 51 2.59 7.29 11.37
C LEU A 51 1.73 8.20 10.48
N GLU A 52 1.62 7.86 9.20
CA GLU A 52 0.86 8.66 8.24
C GLU A 52 -0.64 8.35 8.35
N SER A 53 -1.48 9.39 8.27
CA SER A 53 -2.93 9.23 8.42
C SER A 53 -3.62 8.77 7.15
N THR A 54 -2.97 8.95 5.98
CA THR A 54 -3.64 8.83 4.70
C THR A 54 -2.75 8.22 3.62
N MET A 55 -3.35 7.31 2.86
CA MET A 55 -2.85 6.86 1.56
C MET A 55 -3.93 7.10 0.50
N ILE A 56 -3.54 7.69 -0.63
CA ILE A 56 -4.41 7.89 -1.79
C ILE A 56 -3.98 6.93 -2.88
N ILE A 57 -4.93 6.13 -3.38
CA ILE A 57 -4.72 5.23 -4.51
C ILE A 57 -5.51 5.75 -5.70
N ARG A 58 -4.86 5.93 -6.85
CA ARG A 58 -5.46 6.46 -8.08
C ARG A 58 -5.27 5.51 -9.25
N ALA A 59 -6.37 5.19 -9.93
CA ALA A 59 -6.36 4.48 -11.19
C ALA A 59 -6.06 5.45 -12.33
N GLY A 60 -4.88 5.29 -12.93
CA GLY A 60 -4.43 6.04 -14.09
C GLY A 60 -3.98 5.09 -15.19
N SER A 61 -2.84 5.39 -15.79
CA SER A 61 -2.21 4.58 -16.83
C SER A 61 -0.76 4.26 -16.49
N GLY A 62 -0.25 3.17 -17.06
CA GLY A 62 1.15 2.76 -16.93
C GLY A 62 1.50 2.00 -15.64
N PRO A 63 2.80 1.80 -15.39
CA PRO A 63 3.30 1.12 -14.19
C PRO A 63 2.92 1.88 -12.92
N SER A 64 2.80 1.16 -11.82
CA SER A 64 2.51 1.76 -10.52
C SER A 64 3.69 2.56 -9.98
N TYR A 65 3.40 3.67 -9.33
CA TYR A 65 4.36 4.55 -8.70
C TYR A 65 3.84 5.02 -7.34
N THR A 66 4.67 4.85 -6.32
CA THR A 66 4.42 5.30 -4.95
C THR A 66 5.32 6.48 -4.63
N SER A 67 4.76 7.50 -4.00
CA SER A 67 5.53 8.63 -3.48
C SER A 67 4.94 9.20 -2.20
N TYR A 68 5.80 9.85 -1.43
CA TYR A 68 5.39 10.69 -0.32
C TYR A 68 5.24 12.15 -0.76
N GLN A 69 4.11 12.76 -0.43
CA GLN A 69 3.89 14.19 -0.62
C GLN A 69 3.53 14.87 0.70
N LYS A 70 4.41 15.78 1.14
CA LYS A 70 4.22 16.56 2.37
C LYS A 70 2.85 17.27 2.36
N GLY A 71 2.06 17.02 3.40
CA GLY A 71 0.72 17.60 3.56
C GLY A 71 -0.41 16.86 2.84
N ILE A 72 -0.10 15.81 2.07
CA ILE A 72 -1.09 14.92 1.44
C ILE A 72 -0.97 13.50 2.00
N GLY A 73 0.24 13.02 2.24
CA GLY A 73 0.52 11.65 2.68
C GLY A 73 1.10 10.81 1.54
N ILE A 74 0.85 9.50 1.57
CA ILE A 74 1.30 8.56 0.54
C ILE A 74 0.35 8.60 -0.65
N THR A 75 0.90 8.70 -1.86
CA THR A 75 0.14 8.56 -3.10
C THR A 75 0.66 7.37 -3.88
N PHE A 76 -0.24 6.47 -4.25
CA PHE A 76 -0.01 5.33 -5.14
C PHE A 76 -0.83 5.53 -6.41
N THR A 77 -0.17 5.54 -7.57
CA THR A 77 -0.85 5.67 -8.87
C THR A 77 -0.45 4.53 -9.77
N GLY A 78 -1.37 3.96 -10.52
CA GLY A 78 -1.02 2.94 -11.52
C GLY A 78 -2.18 2.61 -12.44
N GLY A 79 -1.89 1.93 -13.55
CA GLY A 79 -2.91 1.31 -14.39
C GLY A 79 -3.65 0.17 -13.67
N ILE A 80 -4.81 -0.22 -14.19
CA ILE A 80 -5.66 -1.25 -13.55
C ILE A 80 -4.93 -2.58 -13.35
N GLU A 81 -4.09 -3.01 -14.29
CA GLU A 81 -3.32 -4.24 -14.16
C GLU A 81 -2.29 -4.15 -13.02
N SER A 82 -1.57 -3.02 -12.94
CA SER A 82 -0.60 -2.74 -11.88
C SER A 82 -1.26 -2.57 -10.51
N LEU A 83 -2.46 -2.01 -10.45
CA LEU A 83 -3.26 -1.93 -9.23
C LEU A 83 -3.75 -3.31 -8.78
N LYS A 84 -4.14 -4.20 -9.70
CA LYS A 84 -4.49 -5.58 -9.37
C LYS A 84 -3.29 -6.38 -8.88
N ALA A 85 -2.12 -6.18 -9.49
CA ALA A 85 -0.88 -6.75 -9.00
C ALA A 85 -0.58 -6.26 -7.56
N PHE A 86 -0.73 -4.97 -7.30
CA PHE A 86 -0.58 -4.42 -5.95
C PHE A 86 -1.61 -5.00 -4.96
N ALA A 87 -2.86 -5.13 -5.37
CA ALA A 87 -3.92 -5.74 -4.55
C ALA A 87 -3.60 -7.18 -4.14
N SER A 88 -2.84 -7.92 -4.95
CA SER A 88 -2.47 -9.31 -4.63
C SER A 88 -1.62 -9.44 -3.35
N LEU A 89 -0.90 -8.38 -2.94
CA LEU A 89 -0.11 -8.37 -1.70
C LEU A 89 -0.95 -8.35 -0.43
N PHE A 90 -2.24 -8.08 -0.55
CA PHE A 90 -3.18 -8.05 0.57
C PHE A 90 -3.90 -9.40 0.74
N ASN A 91 -3.59 -10.39 -0.09
CA ASN A 91 -4.24 -11.70 -0.08
C ASN A 91 -3.58 -12.66 0.93
N PHE A 92 -3.77 -12.38 2.21
CA PHE A 92 -3.37 -13.25 3.31
C PHE A 92 -4.44 -14.30 3.60
N GLU A 93 -4.03 -15.52 3.96
CA GLU A 93 -4.91 -16.55 4.51
C GLU A 93 -5.39 -16.15 5.91
N GLU A 94 -6.57 -16.60 6.33
CA GLU A 94 -7.17 -16.20 7.63
C GLU A 94 -6.28 -16.56 8.82
N GLU A 95 -5.52 -17.65 8.71
CA GLU A 95 -4.59 -18.17 9.70
C GLU A 95 -3.17 -17.60 9.60
N SER A 96 -2.93 -16.59 8.75
CA SER A 96 -1.60 -16.00 8.58
C SER A 96 -1.03 -15.49 9.91
N GLU A 97 0.22 -15.85 10.20
CA GLU A 97 0.87 -15.49 11.45
C GLU A 97 1.22 -14.00 11.52
N LEU A 98 1.27 -13.46 12.75
CA LEU A 98 1.75 -12.10 12.99
C LEU A 98 3.17 -11.93 12.45
N GLY A 99 3.40 -10.88 11.68
CA GLY A 99 4.67 -10.58 11.03
C GLY A 99 4.85 -11.20 9.64
N CYS A 100 3.90 -12.02 9.15
CA CYS A 100 3.86 -12.40 7.73
C CYS A 100 3.72 -11.13 6.87
N HIS A 101 4.55 -11.01 5.84
CA HIS A 101 4.59 -9.81 5.02
C HIS A 101 5.04 -10.05 3.58
N TYR A 102 4.66 -9.13 2.70
CA TYR A 102 5.03 -9.11 1.28
C TYR A 102 5.62 -7.75 0.90
N HIS A 103 6.57 -7.76 -0.05
CA HIS A 103 7.26 -6.57 -0.57
C HIS A 103 6.82 -6.30 -2.01
N TRP A 104 6.32 -5.10 -2.27
CA TRP A 104 5.76 -4.72 -3.58
C TRP A 104 6.81 -4.64 -4.68
N ASP A 105 7.92 -4.00 -4.37
CA ASP A 105 9.03 -3.74 -5.27
C ASP A 105 9.82 -5.00 -5.64
N ASP A 106 9.86 -6.00 -4.75
CA ASP A 106 10.47 -7.30 -5.05
C ASP A 106 9.53 -8.25 -5.82
N ALA A 107 8.22 -8.05 -5.72
CA ALA A 107 7.22 -8.97 -6.26
C ALA A 107 6.92 -8.76 -7.75
N CYS A 108 7.37 -7.66 -8.37
CA CYS A 108 6.91 -7.25 -9.69
C CYS A 108 8.03 -6.69 -10.58
N ASP A 109 7.93 -6.92 -11.89
CA ASP A 109 8.87 -6.39 -12.87
C ASP A 109 8.57 -4.93 -13.27
N SER A 110 9.41 -4.37 -14.14
CA SER A 110 9.32 -2.99 -14.61
C SER A 110 8.05 -2.66 -15.43
N ASN A 111 7.25 -3.66 -15.82
CA ASN A 111 5.96 -3.41 -16.49
C ASN A 111 4.89 -2.97 -15.48
N TYR A 112 5.01 -3.43 -14.23
CA TYR A 112 4.05 -3.14 -13.17
C TYR A 112 4.54 -2.07 -12.19
N VAL A 113 5.85 -1.86 -12.11
CA VAL A 113 6.46 -0.93 -11.15
C VAL A 113 7.35 0.09 -11.86
N ALA A 114 7.08 1.36 -11.65
CA ALA A 114 7.88 2.46 -12.18
C ALA A 114 9.18 2.64 -11.38
N SER A 115 10.27 3.00 -12.06
CA SER A 115 11.54 3.33 -11.41
C SER A 115 11.39 4.50 -10.44
N GLY A 116 12.07 4.41 -9.29
CA GLY A 116 12.02 5.44 -8.26
C GLY A 116 10.74 5.42 -7.42
N THR A 117 9.89 4.40 -7.57
CA THR A 117 8.79 4.18 -6.61
C THR A 117 9.35 4.01 -5.20
N LEU A 118 8.63 4.53 -4.22
CA LEU A 118 8.87 4.19 -2.82
C LEU A 118 8.50 2.71 -2.59
N PRO A 119 9.39 1.89 -2.01
CA PRO A 119 9.09 0.52 -1.57
C PRO A 119 7.88 0.47 -0.66
N ILE A 120 7.08 -0.60 -0.78
CA ILE A 120 5.94 -0.85 0.10
C ILE A 120 6.01 -2.28 0.62
N THR A 121 5.95 -2.42 1.94
CA THR A 121 5.67 -3.69 2.61
C THR A 121 4.22 -3.73 3.10
N VAL A 122 3.54 -4.87 2.93
CA VAL A 122 2.22 -5.14 3.53
C VAL A 122 2.40 -6.27 4.55
N ALA A 123 1.97 -6.08 5.79
CA ALA A 123 2.22 -7.01 6.89
C ALA A 123 1.01 -7.25 7.79
N VAL A 124 0.90 -8.48 8.31
CA VAL A 124 -0.10 -8.88 9.31
C VAL A 124 0.36 -8.46 10.71
N SER A 125 -0.50 -7.74 11.44
CA SER A 125 -0.21 -7.18 12.78
C SER A 125 -1.36 -7.31 13.76
#